data_AF-A0A3B0ZBM7-F1
#
_entry.id   AF-A0A3B0ZBM7-F1
#
_cell.length_a   1.000
_cell.length_b   1.000
_cell.length_c   1.000
_cell.angle_alpha   90.00
_cell.angle_beta   90.00
_cell.angle_gamma   90.00
#
_symmetry.space_group_name_H-M   'P 1'
#
loop_
_entity.id
_entity.type
_entity.pdbx_description
1 polymer ?
#
loop_
_entity_poly.entity_id
_entity_poly.type
_entity_poly.pdbx_seq_one_letter_code
_entity_poly.pdbx_strand_id
1 'polypeptide(L)'
;MNQKIMLFLTLMLSGRAMTLAFIHRVGGNMPGDPPPAWLMPLVGDAVIGITGLWVAYLILRKTGLWVWTTIIVWNSLAIWDALSAFAIHTTNPWPEFFMIKLMGSSMFFAASAMHLAILVLAYRSDVRKQLLGDVG
;
A
#
# COMPACT_ATOMS: atom_id res chain seq x y z
N MET A 1 15.30 -12.12 -10.59
CA MET A 1 14.76 -10.85 -11.14
C MET A 1 13.42 -10.50 -10.49
N ASN A 2 12.48 -11.45 -10.42
CA ASN A 2 11.14 -11.25 -9.84
C ASN A 2 11.15 -10.73 -8.39
N GLN A 3 12.01 -11.27 -7.51
CA GLN A 3 12.15 -10.77 -6.13
C GLN A 3 12.58 -9.29 -6.06
N LYS A 4 13.47 -8.86 -6.97
CA LYS A 4 13.92 -7.45 -7.02
C LYS A 4 12.77 -6.53 -7.44
N ILE A 5 11.93 -6.96 -8.38
CA ILE A 5 10.72 -6.22 -8.79
C ILE A 5 9.75 -6.15 -7.61
N MET A 6 9.50 -7.27 -6.93
CA MET A 6 8.64 -7.33 -5.76
C MET A 6 9.10 -6.37 -4.65
N LEU A 7 10.40 -6.36 -4.38
CA LEU A 7 11.01 -5.44 -3.41
C LEU A 7 10.85 -3.98 -3.84
N PHE A 8 11.15 -3.67 -5.11
CA PHE A 8 11.04 -2.33 -5.65
C PHE A 8 9.61 -1.80 -5.53
N LEU A 9 8.61 -2.59 -5.92
CA LEU A 9 7.19 -2.24 -5.77
C LEU A 9 6.82 -2.03 -4.30
N THR A 10 7.28 -2.90 -3.40
CA THR A 10 7.03 -2.77 -1.96
C THR A 10 7.60 -1.46 -1.41
N LEU A 11 8.83 -1.10 -1.82
CA LEU A 11 9.46 0.16 -1.41
C LEU A 11 8.74 1.38 -2.00
N MET A 12 8.32 1.34 -3.27
CA MET A 12 7.51 2.43 -3.84
C MET A 12 6.21 2.64 -3.05
N LEU A 13 5.53 1.55 -2.67
CA LEU A 13 4.29 1.60 -1.90
C LEU A 13 4.51 2.14 -0.48
N SER A 14 5.72 2.06 0.06
CA SER A 14 6.06 2.70 1.35
C SER A 14 5.90 4.23 1.31
N GLY A 15 5.98 4.84 0.11
CA GLY A 15 5.72 6.27 -0.10
C GLY A 15 4.33 6.74 0.36
N ARG A 16 3.35 5.82 0.46
CA ARG A 16 2.02 6.10 1.04
C ARG A 16 2.08 6.62 2.48
N ALA A 17 3.19 6.41 3.19
CA ALA A 17 3.44 6.97 4.53
C ALA A 17 3.41 8.52 4.56
N MET A 18 3.53 9.18 3.40
CA MET A 18 3.40 10.64 3.30
C MET A 18 2.06 11.17 3.85
N THR A 19 1.02 10.34 3.89
CA THR A 19 -0.30 10.66 4.45
C THR A 19 -0.26 11.05 5.93
N LEU A 20 0.76 10.62 6.68
CA LEU A 20 1.01 11.06 8.06
C LEU A 20 1.02 12.59 8.19
N ALA A 21 1.51 13.31 7.19
CA ALA A 21 1.57 14.77 7.18
C ALA A 21 0.16 15.42 7.21
N PHE A 22 -0.89 14.68 6.85
CA PHE A 22 -2.24 15.20 6.66
C PHE A 22 -3.24 14.73 7.71
N ILE A 23 -2.97 13.65 8.44
CA ILE A 23 -3.91 13.06 9.42
C ILE A 23 -4.37 14.10 10.46
N HIS A 24 -3.45 14.92 10.96
CA HIS A 24 -3.77 15.93 11.99
C HIS A 24 -4.67 17.07 11.50
N ARG A 25 -4.88 17.21 10.19
CA ARG A 25 -5.68 18.27 9.56
C ARG A 25 -7.08 17.81 9.19
N VAL A 26 -7.38 16.52 9.33
CA VAL A 26 -8.66 15.95 8.90
C VAL A 26 -9.82 16.58 9.66
N GLY A 27 -10.82 17.08 8.92
CA GLY A 27 -11.97 17.80 9.48
C GLY A 27 -11.66 19.22 9.94
N GLY A 28 -10.49 19.76 9.59
CA GLY A 28 -10.14 21.15 9.82
C GLY A 28 -10.93 22.13 8.95
N ASN A 29 -10.84 23.42 9.29
CA ASN A 29 -11.57 24.50 8.63
C ASN A 29 -10.68 25.35 7.69
N MET A 30 -9.42 24.99 7.51
CA MET A 30 -8.50 25.73 6.64
C MET A 30 -8.63 25.28 5.18
N PRO A 31 -8.37 26.17 4.21
CA PRO A 31 -8.30 25.78 2.80
C PRO A 31 -7.35 24.60 2.58
N GLY A 32 -7.84 23.57 1.89
CA GLY A 32 -7.10 22.35 1.61
C GLY A 32 -6.98 21.35 2.77
N ASP A 33 -7.71 21.54 3.88
CA ASP A 33 -7.85 20.50 4.89
C ASP A 33 -8.67 19.30 4.35
N PRO A 34 -8.27 18.06 4.67
CA PRO A 34 -9.01 16.88 4.24
C PRO A 34 -10.39 16.81 4.88
N PRO A 35 -11.45 16.45 4.12
CA PRO A 35 -12.77 16.17 4.70
C PRO A 35 -12.71 15.04 5.74
N PRO A 36 -13.60 15.01 6.76
CA PRO A 36 -13.59 13.99 7.81
C PRO A 36 -13.56 12.54 7.31
N ALA A 37 -14.22 12.27 6.17
CA ALA A 37 -14.27 10.95 5.54
C ALA A 37 -12.88 10.39 5.14
N TRP A 38 -11.86 11.25 5.03
CA TRP A 38 -10.49 10.88 4.66
C TRP A 38 -9.65 10.35 5.83
N LEU A 39 -10.14 10.41 7.07
CA LEU A 39 -9.37 9.95 8.22
C LEU A 39 -8.90 8.50 8.05
N MET A 40 -9.84 7.61 7.73
CA MET A 40 -9.54 6.19 7.59
C MET A 40 -8.61 5.87 6.41
N PRO A 41 -8.84 6.40 5.19
CA PRO A 41 -7.89 6.28 4.09
C PRO A 41 -6.47 6.76 4.44
N LEU A 42 -6.33 7.91 5.09
CA LEU A 42 -5.01 8.46 5.44
C LEU A 42 -4.31 7.62 6.51
N VAL A 43 -5.04 7.13 7.50
CA VAL A 43 -4.49 6.21 8.51
C VAL A 43 -4.08 4.89 7.87
N GLY A 44 -4.92 4.33 6.98
CA GLY A 44 -4.62 3.11 6.25
C GLY A 44 -3.38 3.23 5.38
N ASP A 45 -3.30 4.29 4.55
CA ASP A 45 -2.14 4.64 3.75
C ASP A 45 -0.87 4.78 4.60
N ALA A 46 -0.97 5.42 5.77
CA ALA A 46 0.15 5.59 6.69
C ALA A 46 0.62 4.25 7.26
N VAL A 47 -0.31 3.42 7.73
CA VAL A 47 0.01 2.10 8.28
C VAL A 47 0.63 1.20 7.21
N ILE A 48 0.03 1.12 6.03
CA ILE A 48 0.58 0.36 4.90
C ILE A 48 1.95 0.93 4.50
N GLY A 49 2.08 2.24 4.41
CA GLY A 49 3.33 2.91 4.06
C GLY A 49 4.49 2.55 5.00
N ILE A 50 4.28 2.72 6.30
CA ILE A 50 5.29 2.44 7.33
C ILE A 50 5.62 0.94 7.37
N THR A 51 4.59 0.09 7.42
CA THR A 51 4.77 -1.36 7.49
C THR A 51 5.34 -1.95 6.19
N GLY A 52 5.24 -1.24 5.06
CA GLY A 52 5.89 -1.59 3.81
C GLY A 52 7.41 -1.70 3.92
N LEU A 53 8.07 -0.89 4.76
CA LEU A 53 9.51 -1.01 5.03
C LEU A 53 9.84 -2.31 5.76
N TRP A 54 8.98 -2.71 6.70
CA TRP A 54 9.10 -4.00 7.39
C TRP A 54 8.89 -5.17 6.42
N VAL A 55 7.89 -5.11 5.56
CA VAL A 55 7.65 -6.13 4.53
C VAL A 55 8.81 -6.21 3.54
N ALA A 56 9.41 -5.08 3.16
CA ALA A 56 10.62 -5.06 2.34
C ALA A 56 11.81 -5.75 3.04
N TYR A 57 11.97 -5.53 4.35
CA TYR A 57 12.95 -6.26 5.15
C TYR A 57 12.68 -7.77 5.16
N LEU A 58 11.42 -8.19 5.33
CA LEU A 58 11.03 -9.61 5.29
C LEU A 58 11.38 -10.26 3.94
N ILE A 59 11.05 -9.59 2.82
CA ILE A 59 11.38 -10.06 1.46
C ILE A 59 12.88 -10.27 1.28
N LEU A 60 13.72 -9.44 1.92
CA LEU A 60 15.17 -9.48 1.76
C LEU A 60 15.89 -10.46 2.70
N ARG A 61 15.40 -10.62 3.93
CA ARG A 61 16.20 -11.17 5.03
C ARG A 61 15.60 -12.39 5.69
N LYS A 62 14.33 -12.69 5.46
CA LYS A 62 13.61 -13.74 6.17
C LYS A 62 13.02 -14.75 5.19
N THR A 63 12.89 -15.97 5.68
CA THR A 63 12.25 -17.07 4.97
C THR A 63 11.33 -17.82 5.94
N GLY A 64 10.39 -18.57 5.38
CA GLY A 64 9.45 -19.41 6.10
C GLY A 64 8.00 -19.15 5.71
N LEU A 65 7.12 -20.10 6.05
CA LEU A 65 5.69 -20.01 5.77
C LEU A 65 5.06 -18.73 6.33
N TRP A 66 5.51 -18.29 7.51
CA TRP A 66 5.03 -17.06 8.14
C TRP A 66 5.39 -15.80 7.34
N VAL A 67 6.56 -15.76 6.68
CA VAL A 67 6.98 -14.63 5.83
C VAL A 67 6.08 -14.54 4.61
N TRP A 68 5.93 -15.66 3.91
CA TRP A 68 5.07 -15.74 2.74
C TRP A 68 3.62 -15.37 3.09
N THR A 69 3.08 -15.93 4.18
CA THR A 69 1.72 -15.63 4.65
C THR A 69 1.56 -14.15 5.01
N THR A 70 2.53 -13.56 5.72
CA THR A 70 2.52 -12.14 6.08
C THR A 70 2.47 -11.26 4.83
N ILE A 71 3.27 -11.57 3.82
CA ILE A 71 3.28 -10.85 2.54
C ILE A 71 1.92 -10.94 1.84
N ILE A 72 1.31 -12.12 1.79
CA ILE A 72 -0.01 -12.30 1.16
C ILE A 72 -1.09 -11.51 1.90
N VAL A 73 -1.16 -11.64 3.23
CA VAL A 73 -2.16 -10.95 4.06
C VAL A 73 -1.97 -9.44 3.97
N TRP A 74 -0.74 -8.96 4.11
CA TRP A 74 -0.44 -7.53 4.06
C TRP A 74 -0.82 -6.90 2.71
N ASN A 75 -0.48 -7.54 1.58
CA ASN A 75 -0.87 -7.01 0.27
C ASN A 75 -2.39 -7.08 0.04
N SER A 76 -3.07 -8.09 0.58
CA SER A 76 -4.54 -8.19 0.47
C SER A 76 -5.24 -7.06 1.24
N LEU A 77 -4.78 -6.79 2.47
CA LEU A 77 -5.27 -5.65 3.27
C LEU A 77 -4.96 -4.32 2.59
N ALA A 78 -3.80 -4.18 1.97
CA ALA A 78 -3.40 -2.96 1.30
C ALA A 78 -4.18 -2.69 -0.01
N ILE A 79 -4.63 -3.74 -0.71
CA ILE A 79 -5.57 -3.62 -1.83
C ILE A 79 -6.92 -3.14 -1.33
N TRP A 80 -7.45 -3.76 -0.26
CA TRP A 80 -8.71 -3.33 0.34
C TRP A 80 -8.66 -1.85 0.74
N ASP A 81 -7.58 -1.45 1.43
CA ASP A 81 -7.33 -0.07 1.83
C ASP A 81 -7.31 0.90 0.64
N ALA A 82 -6.53 0.59 -0.42
CA ALA A 82 -6.47 1.42 -1.61
C ALA A 82 -7.82 1.53 -2.35
N LEU A 83 -8.60 0.45 -2.42
CA LEU A 83 -9.96 0.46 -3.00
C LEU A 83 -10.94 1.26 -2.13
N SER A 84 -10.79 1.19 -0.81
CA SER A 84 -11.59 2.00 0.11
C SER A 84 -11.29 3.50 -0.07
N ALA A 85 -10.01 3.87 -0.21
CA ALA A 85 -9.59 5.24 -0.49
C ALA A 85 -10.12 5.73 -1.86
N PHE A 86 -10.13 4.87 -2.87
CA PHE A 86 -10.76 5.15 -4.17
C PHE A 86 -12.28 5.43 -4.02
N ALA A 87 -12.99 4.64 -3.22
CA ALA A 87 -14.41 4.85 -2.96
C ALA A 87 -14.66 6.17 -2.20
N ILE A 88 -13.83 6.50 -1.21
CA ILE A 88 -13.91 7.79 -0.51
C ILE A 88 -13.61 8.95 -1.47
N HIS A 89 -12.59 8.85 -2.32
CA HIS A 89 -12.28 9.90 -3.29
C HIS A 89 -13.41 10.18 -4.28
N THR A 90 -14.14 9.14 -4.69
CA THR A 90 -15.26 9.28 -5.63
C THR A 90 -16.54 9.82 -4.97
N THR A 91 -16.72 9.61 -3.67
CA THR A 91 -17.92 10.04 -2.93
C THR A 91 -17.72 11.36 -2.16
N ASN A 92 -16.52 11.59 -1.65
CA ASN A 92 -16.11 12.72 -0.82
C ASN A 92 -14.76 13.26 -1.34
N PRO A 93 -14.70 13.85 -2.53
CA PRO A 93 -13.44 14.25 -3.15
C PRO A 93 -12.69 15.29 -2.30
N TRP A 94 -11.36 15.20 -2.30
CA TRP A 94 -10.46 16.20 -1.72
C TRP A 94 -9.62 16.83 -2.84
N PRO A 95 -10.09 17.94 -3.45
CA PRO A 95 -9.49 18.51 -4.66
C PRO A 95 -8.02 18.93 -4.49
N GLU A 96 -7.66 19.44 -3.32
CA GLU A 96 -6.34 20.02 -3.05
C GLU A 96 -5.23 18.96 -2.95
N PHE A 97 -5.57 17.72 -2.58
CA PHE A 97 -4.59 16.65 -2.42
C PHE A 97 -4.10 16.07 -3.74
N PHE A 98 -4.96 16.03 -4.77
CA PHE A 98 -4.62 15.41 -6.05
C PHE A 98 -4.51 16.37 -7.22
N MET A 99 -4.75 17.67 -7.02
CA MET A 99 -4.76 18.74 -8.03
C MET A 99 -5.77 18.56 -9.19
N ILE A 100 -6.14 17.33 -9.56
CA ILE A 100 -7.12 16.93 -10.59
C ILE A 100 -7.77 15.59 -10.18
N LYS A 101 -9.11 15.45 -10.33
CA LYS A 101 -9.86 14.21 -9.96
C LYS A 101 -9.29 12.92 -10.57
N LEU A 102 -8.82 12.99 -11.83
CA LEU A 102 -8.24 11.85 -12.56
C LEU A 102 -6.95 11.34 -11.89
N MET A 103 -6.15 12.23 -11.32
CA MET A 103 -4.86 11.86 -10.73
C MET A 103 -5.06 11.04 -9.45
N GLY A 104 -6.02 11.43 -8.61
CA GLY A 104 -6.34 10.69 -7.38
C GLY A 104 -6.86 9.29 -7.62
N SER A 105 -7.88 9.15 -8.49
CA SER A 105 -8.42 7.85 -8.87
C SER A 105 -7.35 6.92 -9.48
N SER A 106 -6.47 7.47 -10.33
CA SER A 106 -5.39 6.72 -10.96
C SER A 106 -4.33 6.26 -9.95
N MET A 107 -4.02 7.07 -8.94
CA MET A 107 -3.05 6.72 -7.90
C MET A 107 -3.51 5.53 -7.04
N PHE A 108 -4.76 5.53 -6.58
CA PHE A 108 -5.29 4.40 -5.78
C PHE A 108 -5.44 3.13 -6.62
N PHE A 109 -5.84 3.26 -7.88
CA PHE A 109 -5.86 2.14 -8.81
C PHE A 109 -4.44 1.58 -9.04
N ALA A 110 -3.46 2.44 -9.31
CA ALA A 110 -2.07 2.03 -9.48
C ALA A 110 -1.53 1.35 -8.21
N ALA A 111 -1.82 1.88 -7.02
CA ALA A 111 -1.44 1.25 -5.75
C ALA A 111 -2.02 -0.16 -5.62
N SER A 112 -3.32 -0.31 -5.90
CA SER A 112 -4.00 -1.62 -5.89
C SER A 112 -3.37 -2.59 -6.90
N ALA A 113 -3.07 -2.11 -8.11
CA ALA A 113 -2.44 -2.91 -9.16
C ALA A 113 -1.01 -3.34 -8.78
N MET A 114 -0.24 -2.47 -8.12
CA MET A 114 1.10 -2.81 -7.61
C MET A 114 1.04 -3.88 -6.53
N HIS A 115 0.11 -3.78 -5.57
CA HIS A 115 -0.10 -4.83 -4.57
C HIS A 115 -0.55 -6.15 -5.20
N LEU A 116 -1.43 -6.10 -6.20
CA LEU A 116 -1.83 -7.29 -6.96
C LEU A 116 -0.64 -7.92 -7.70
N ALA A 117 0.21 -7.10 -8.32
CA ALA A 117 1.42 -7.58 -8.98
C ALA A 117 2.37 -8.25 -7.97
N ILE A 118 2.52 -7.70 -6.76
CA ILE A 118 3.29 -8.31 -5.67
C ILE A 118 2.70 -9.68 -5.28
N LEU A 119 1.38 -9.80 -5.16
CA LEU A 119 0.73 -11.09 -4.90
C LEU A 119 1.05 -12.10 -6.02
N VAL A 120 0.87 -11.72 -7.28
CA VAL A 120 1.19 -12.57 -8.43
C VAL A 120 2.65 -13.03 -8.39
N LEU A 121 3.58 -12.11 -8.09
CA LEU A 121 5.00 -12.43 -7.93
C LEU A 121 5.24 -13.39 -6.76
N ALA A 122 4.58 -13.22 -5.61
CA ALA A 122 4.71 -14.08 -4.45
C ALA A 122 4.24 -15.53 -4.69
N TYR A 123 3.38 -15.76 -5.69
CA TYR A 123 2.97 -17.10 -6.13
C TYR A 123 3.87 -17.69 -7.22
N ARG A 124 4.75 -16.91 -7.86
CA ARG A 124 5.70 -17.46 -8.84
C ARG A 124 6.68 -18.40 -8.16
N SER A 125 6.99 -19.52 -8.81
CA SER A 125 7.75 -20.62 -8.22
C SER A 125 9.14 -20.21 -7.71
N ASP A 126 9.82 -19.29 -8.39
CA ASP A 126 11.14 -18.80 -7.99
C ASP A 126 11.08 -17.94 -6.72
N VAL A 127 10.14 -17.00 -6.66
CA VAL A 127 9.95 -16.13 -5.49
C VAL A 127 9.36 -16.91 -4.32
N ARG A 128 8.37 -17.77 -4.56
CA ARG A 128 7.73 -18.58 -3.53
C ARG A 128 8.73 -19.48 -2.82
N LYS A 129 9.62 -20.16 -3.56
CA LYS A 129 10.69 -20.97 -2.97
C LYS A 129 11.63 -20.13 -2.10
N GLN A 130 12.03 -18.94 -2.58
CA GLN A 130 12.87 -18.03 -1.80
C GLN A 130 12.21 -17.57 -0.51
N LEU A 131 10.93 -17.18 -0.57
CA LEU A 131 10.18 -16.70 0.60
C LEU A 131 9.89 -17.82 1.61
N LEU A 132 9.65 -19.04 1.14
CA LEU A 132 9.43 -20.19 2.04
C LEU A 132 10.75 -20.74 2.61
N GLY A 133 11.87 -20.52 1.92
CA GLY A 133 13.15 -21.17 2.22
C GLY A 133 13.13 -22.63 1.79
N ASP A 134 14.26 -23.31 1.98
CA ASP A 134 14.29 -24.76 1.90
C ASP A 134 13.41 -25.29 3.04
N VAL A 135 12.25 -25.85 2.66
CA VAL A 135 11.44 -26.64 3.58
C VAL A 135 12.28 -27.89 3.86
N GLY A 136 13.01 -27.88 4.98
CA GLY A 136 13.65 -29.07 5.52
C GLY A 136 12.63 -30.16 5.81
#